data_AF-R7M8F6-F1
#
_entry.id   AF-R7M8F6-F1
#
_cell.length_a   1.000
_cell.length_b   1.000
_cell.length_c   1.000
_cell.angle_alpha   90.00
_cell.angle_beta   90.00
_cell.angle_gamma   90.00
#
_symmetry.space_group_name_H-M   'P 1'
#
loop_
_entity.id
_entity.type
_entity.pdbx_description
1 polymer ?
#
loop_
_entity_poly.entity_id
_entity_poly.type
_entity_poly.pdbx_seq_one_letter_code
_entity_poly.pdbx_strand_id
1 'polypeptide(L)'
;MCAKILRPQWHPMAYEHTKVIDLKEKGGYYEVTTEKGNVITAKNVVIAKHYPIINAPGYYFLKIYQSMSYAIDGKSIYAPSIKNLQ
;
A
#
# COMPACT_ATOMS: atom_id res chain seq x y z
N MET A 1 19.69 -24.75 -31.52
CA MET A 1 18.81 -23.59 -31.80
C MET A 1 18.22 -23.12 -30.48
N CYS A 2 18.50 -21.88 -30.06
CA CYS A 2 18.06 -21.34 -28.77
C CYS A 2 16.78 -20.53 -28.99
N ALA A 3 15.67 -20.92 -28.36
CA ALA A 3 14.40 -20.20 -28.43
C ALA A 3 14.48 -18.97 -27.52
N LYS A 4 14.48 -17.78 -28.13
CA LYS A 4 14.46 -16.50 -27.42
C LYS A 4 13.03 -16.29 -26.88
N ILE A 5 12.84 -16.52 -25.58
CA ILE A 5 11.60 -16.15 -24.88
C ILE A 5 11.44 -14.63 -24.99
N LEU A 6 10.48 -14.20 -25.81
CA LEU A 6 10.06 -12.81 -25.88
C LEU A 6 9.27 -12.51 -24.61
N ARG A 7 9.85 -11.73 -23.69
CA ARG A 7 9.11 -11.22 -22.54
C ARG A 7 8.23 -10.05 -23.01
N PRO A 8 6.92 -10.07 -22.73
CA PRO A 8 6.07 -8.93 -23.04
C PRO A 8 6.52 -7.72 -22.19
N GLN A 9 6.75 -6.60 -22.87
CA GLN A 9 7.16 -5.34 -22.28
C GLN A 9 5.92 -4.56 -21.83
N TRP A 10 5.57 -4.72 -20.56
CA TRP A 10 4.52 -3.96 -19.89
C TRP A 10 5.05 -2.57 -19.55
N HIS A 11 4.33 -1.53 -19.94
CA HIS A 11 4.61 -0.14 -19.54
C HIS A 11 3.56 0.28 -18.49
N PRO A 12 3.79 -0.02 -17.20
CA PRO A 12 2.86 0.40 -16.15
C PRO A 12 2.91 1.92 -16.00
N MET A 13 1.75 2.56 -16.01
CA MET A 13 1.61 3.97 -15.66
C MET A 13 1.43 4.07 -14.14
N ALA A 14 2.32 4.81 -13.49
CA ALA A 14 2.22 5.12 -12.07
C ALA A 14 1.85 6.60 -11.90
N TYR A 15 0.92 6.88 -11.00
CA TYR A 15 0.48 8.22 -10.68
C TYR A 15 0.70 8.49 -9.19
N GLU A 16 1.57 9.45 -8.89
CA GLU A 16 1.80 9.93 -7.53
C GLU A 16 0.91 11.14 -7.25
N HIS A 17 0.78 11.52 -5.96
CA HIS A 17 0.01 12.70 -5.53
C HIS A 17 -1.44 12.75 -6.06
N THR A 18 -1.99 11.57 -6.35
CA THR A 18 -3.32 11.39 -6.91
C THR A 18 -4.11 10.52 -5.95
N LYS A 19 -4.54 11.13 -4.84
CA LYS A 19 -5.27 10.44 -3.79
C LYS A 19 -6.68 10.13 -4.25
N VAL A 20 -7.03 8.85 -4.22
CA VAL A 20 -8.41 8.38 -4.40
C VAL A 20 -9.19 8.61 -3.10
N ILE A 21 -10.37 9.19 -3.21
CA ILE A 21 -11.26 9.51 -2.08
C ILE A 21 -12.56 8.72 -2.09
N ASP A 22 -13.02 8.26 -3.26
CA ASP A 22 -14.28 7.54 -3.40
C ASP A 22 -14.18 6.49 -4.52
N LEU A 23 -14.92 5.41 -4.35
CA LEU A 23 -15.01 4.32 -5.31
C LEU A 23 -16.44 3.79 -5.32
N LYS A 24 -17.10 3.86 -6.48
CA LYS A 24 -18.50 3.46 -6.67
C LYS A 24 -18.63 2.46 -7.79
N GLU A 25 -19.45 1.43 -7.57
CA GLU A 25 -19.83 0.51 -8.62
C GLU A 25 -21.02 1.08 -9.41
N LYS A 26 -20.91 1.11 -10.73
CA LYS A 26 -21.97 1.52 -11.66
C LYS A 26 -22.12 0.45 -12.73
N GLY A 27 -23.09 -0.45 -12.56
CA GLY A 27 -23.58 -1.32 -13.63
C GLY A 27 -22.51 -2.11 -14.40
N GLY A 28 -21.50 -2.67 -13.70
CA GLY A 28 -20.45 -3.49 -14.30
C GLY A 28 -19.09 -2.79 -14.51
N TYR A 29 -18.95 -1.55 -14.07
CA TYR A 29 -17.65 -0.88 -13.93
C TYR A 29 -17.56 -0.11 -12.61
N TYR A 30 -16.35 0.25 -12.23
CA TYR A 30 -16.03 1.06 -11.08
C TYR A 30 -15.68 2.48 -11.52
N GLU A 31 -16.25 3.44 -10.82
CA GLU A 31 -15.95 4.86 -10.91
C GLU A 31 -15.10 5.25 -9.70
N VAL A 32 -13.90 5.75 -9.95
CA VAL A 32 -12.90 6.11 -8.95
C VAL A 32 -12.72 7.62 -8.97
N THR A 33 -13.06 8.27 -7.88
CA THR A 33 -12.95 9.73 -7.74
C THR A 33 -11.71 10.08 -6.96
N THR A 34 -10.92 11.00 -7.51
CA THR A 34 -9.73 11.54 -6.88
C THR A 34 -10.03 12.83 -6.13
N GLU A 35 -9.17 13.18 -5.17
CA GLU A 35 -9.28 14.39 -4.36
C GLU A 35 -9.30 15.68 -5.21
N LYS A 36 -8.66 15.66 -6.38
CA LYS A 36 -8.63 16.79 -7.32
C LYS A 36 -9.87 16.85 -8.23
N GLY A 37 -10.87 16.00 -8.01
CA GLY A 37 -12.09 15.94 -8.80
C GLY A 37 -11.99 15.14 -10.11
N ASN A 38 -10.84 14.56 -10.43
CA ASN A 38 -10.74 13.67 -11.60
C ASN A 38 -11.48 12.36 -11.32
N VAL A 39 -12.17 11.86 -12.34
CA VAL A 39 -12.94 10.61 -12.30
C VAL A 39 -12.34 9.62 -13.29
N ILE A 40 -12.04 8.42 -12.83
CA ILE A 40 -11.43 7.34 -13.60
C ILE A 40 -12.40 6.17 -13.61
N THR A 41 -12.63 5.56 -14.78
CA THR A 41 -13.50 4.38 -14.91
C THR A 41 -12.68 3.14 -15.23
N ALA A 42 -12.97 2.04 -14.53
CA ALA A 42 -12.27 0.77 -14.70
C ALA A 42 -13.20 -0.42 -14.50
N LYS A 43 -13.00 -1.51 -15.26
CA LYS A 43 -13.79 -2.74 -15.07
C LYS A 43 -13.42 -3.48 -13.80
N ASN A 44 -12.12 -3.50 -13.46
CA ASN A 44 -11.58 -4.17 -12.28
C ASN A 44 -10.73 -3.19 -11.49
N VAL A 45 -10.88 -3.17 -10.17
CA VAL A 45 -10.09 -2.32 -9.27
C VAL A 45 -9.51 -3.17 -8.15
N VAL A 46 -8.22 -3.00 -7.88
CA VAL A 46 -7.52 -3.67 -6.76
C VAL A 46 -7.16 -2.61 -5.71
N ILE A 47 -7.57 -2.84 -4.47
CA ILE A 47 -7.21 -1.99 -3.34
C ILE A 47 -6.07 -2.67 -2.58
N ALA A 48 -4.88 -2.07 -2.66
CA ALA A 48 -3.67 -2.56 -2.01
C ALA A 48 -3.19 -1.60 -0.91
N LYS A 49 -4.12 -1.11 -0.08
CA LYS A 49 -3.81 -0.24 1.07
C LYS A 49 -4.18 -0.94 2.37
N HIS A 50 -3.41 -0.68 3.43
CA HIS A 50 -3.67 -1.22 4.78
C HIS A 50 -5.06 -0.85 5.31
N TYR A 51 -5.51 0.38 5.03
CA TYR A 51 -6.84 0.86 5.37
C TYR A 51 -7.61 1.11 4.07
N PRO A 52 -8.56 0.22 3.71
CA PRO A 52 -9.34 0.37 2.49
C PRO A 52 -10.26 1.58 2.61
N ILE A 53 -10.44 2.28 1.48
CA ILE A 53 -11.25 3.51 1.38
C ILE A 53 -12.76 3.18 1.33
N ILE A 54 -13.11 1.93 1.01
CA ILE A 54 -14.51 1.48 0.90
C ILE A 54 -15.07 1.19 2.30
N ASN A 55 -15.97 2.05 2.78
CA ASN A 55 -16.67 1.84 4.04
C ASN A 55 -17.90 0.92 3.90
N ALA A 56 -18.51 0.85 2.73
CA ALA A 56 -19.71 0.06 2.47
C ALA A 56 -19.78 -0.46 1.02
N PRO A 57 -20.39 -1.62 0.76
CA PRO A 57 -20.88 -2.63 1.72
C PRO A 57 -19.72 -3.49 2.24
N GLY A 58 -19.69 -3.77 3.55
CA GLY A 58 -18.76 -4.75 4.13
C GLY A 58 -17.95 -4.30 5.35
N TYR A 59 -18.01 -3.01 5.72
CA TYR A 59 -17.41 -2.45 6.94
C TYR A 59 -16.00 -3.01 7.22
N TYR A 60 -15.13 -3.01 6.20
CA TYR A 60 -13.81 -3.65 6.27
C TYR A 60 -12.95 -3.13 7.43
N PHE A 61 -13.15 -1.87 7.83
CA PHE A 61 -12.48 -1.29 9.00
C PHE A 61 -12.76 -2.06 10.30
N LEU A 62 -13.92 -2.69 10.46
CA LEU A 62 -14.24 -3.53 11.63
C LEU A 62 -13.42 -4.83 11.66
N LYS A 63 -12.97 -5.30 10.49
CA LYS A 63 -12.19 -6.54 10.35
C LYS A 63 -10.69 -6.32 10.54
N ILE A 64 -10.23 -5.07 10.64
CA ILE A 64 -8.81 -4.76 10.78
C ILE A 64 -8.41 -4.85 12.25
N TYR A 65 -7.53 -5.80 12.57
CA TYR A 65 -6.96 -5.95 13.90
C TYR A 65 -5.94 -4.83 14.18
N GLN A 66 -6.14 -4.10 15.28
CA GLN A 66 -5.24 -3.03 15.70
C GLN A 66 -4.05 -3.62 16.48
N SER A 67 -3.00 -4.02 15.77
CA SER A 67 -1.70 -4.32 16.38
C SER A 67 -0.64 -3.35 15.87
N MET A 68 0.02 -2.64 16.79
CA MET A 68 1.19 -1.83 16.46
C MET A 68 2.45 -2.59 16.84
N SER A 69 3.42 -2.64 15.93
CA SER A 69 4.77 -3.12 16.21
C SER A 69 5.71 -1.93 16.22
N TYR A 70 6.56 -1.85 17.24
CA TYR A 70 7.56 -0.81 17.38
C TYR A 70 8.93 -1.45 17.15
N ALA A 71 9.69 -0.90 16.20
CA ALA A 71 11.11 -1.19 16.07
C ALA A 71 11.88 -0.03 16.72
N ILE A 72 12.64 -0.34 17.75
CA ILE A 72 13.57 0.60 18.38
C ILE A 72 14.96 0.17 17.93
N ASP A 73 15.63 1.06 17.22
CA ASP A 73 17.04 0.89 16.88
C ASP A 73 17.89 1.78 17.80
N GLY A 74 18.95 1.21 18.35
CA GLY A 74 19.81 1.86 19.33
C GLY A 74 21.24 1.37 19.17
N LYS A 75 22.16 2.31 19.03
CA LYS A 75 23.59 2.00 18.96
C LYS A 75 24.10 1.64 20.36
N SER A 76 24.45 0.37 20.57
CA SER A 76 25.19 -0.05 21.75
C SER A 76 26.61 0.54 21.71
N ILE A 77 26.86 1.54 22.56
CA ILE A 77 28.22 1.94 22.93
C ILE A 77 28.68 0.99 24.03
N TYR A 78 29.54 0.02 23.66
CA TYR A 78 30.25 -0.81 24.61
C TYR A 78 31.03 0.09 25.58
N ALA A 79 30.59 0.17 26.84
CA ALA A 79 31.42 0.71 27.91
C ALA A 79 32.50 -0.36 28.22
N PRO A 80 33.80 -0.08 28.07
CA PRO A 80 34.82 -1.02 28.48
C PRO A 80 34.69 -1.26 29.99
N SER A 81 34.61 -2.54 30.37
CA SER A 81 34.59 -2.99 31.76
C SER A 81 35.72 -2.32 32.54
N ILE A 82 35.38 -1.59 33.60
CA ILE A 82 36.36 -1.13 34.59
C ILE A 82 36.87 -2.37 35.33
N LYS A 83 37.81 -3.09 34.69
CA LYS A 83 38.73 -3.98 35.38
C LYS A 83 39.94 -3.14 35.75
N ASN A 84 39.93 -2.62 36.97
CA ASN A 84 41.06 -2.39 37.87
C ASN A 84 40.66 -1.32 38.88
N LEU A 85 39.94 -1.76 39.92
CA LEU A 85 40.02 -1.13 41.23
C LEU A 85 40.73 -2.15 42.13
N GLN A 86 42.05 -2.09 42.12
CA GLN A 86 42.91 -2.56 43.21
C GLN A 86 43.41 -1.31 43.93
#